data_AF-A0A967VNR7-F1
#
_entry.id   AF-A0A967VNR7-F1
#
_cell.length_a   1.000
_cell.length_b   1.000
_cell.length_c   1.000
_cell.angle_alpha   90.00
_cell.angle_beta   90.00
_cell.angle_gamma   90.00
#
_symmetry.space_group_name_H-M   'P 1'
#
loop_
_entity.id
_entity.type
_entity.pdbx_description
1 polymer ?
#
loop_
_entity_poly.entity_id
_entity_poly.type
_entity_poly.pdbx_seq_one_letter_code
_entity_poly.pdbx_strand_id
1 'polypeptide(L)'
;MVDRSAPGSLTVSLAAPDESPYFHRTFRARETREVRIYLRGGDDEVLVRGDADPGMIVRLVGGPDDDRYDVRGRGDGIHVYDHEGTD
;
A
#
# COMPACT_ATOMS: atom_id res chain seq x y z
N MET A 1 -3.87 2.71 3.65
CA MET A 1 -4.80 1.86 2.87
C MET A 1 -4.47 1.90 1.39
N VAL A 2 -4.52 0.75 0.73
CA VAL A 2 -4.44 0.56 -0.73
C VAL A 2 -5.70 -0.16 -1.22
N ASP A 3 -6.44 0.45 -2.15
CA ASP A 3 -7.71 -0.06 -2.68
C ASP A 3 -7.61 -0.40 -4.17
N ARG A 4 -7.95 -1.66 -4.51
CA ARG A 4 -7.94 -2.27 -5.84
C ARG A 4 -9.34 -2.72 -6.26
N SER A 5 -10.38 -1.98 -5.92
CA SER A 5 -11.77 -2.40 -6.21
C SER A 5 -12.18 -2.19 -7.68
N ALA A 6 -11.39 -1.46 -8.47
CA ALA A 6 -11.71 -1.14 -9.86
C ALA A 6 -10.55 -1.49 -10.82
N PRO A 7 -10.82 -2.16 -11.96
CA PRO A 7 -9.78 -2.50 -12.93
C PRO A 7 -9.01 -1.29 -13.44
N GLY A 8 -7.69 -1.43 -13.58
CA GLY A 8 -6.81 -0.35 -14.07
C GLY A 8 -6.69 0.88 -13.15
N SER A 9 -7.21 0.79 -11.92
CA SER A 9 -7.25 1.88 -10.95
C SER A 9 -6.74 1.41 -9.60
N LEU A 10 -5.96 2.26 -8.93
CA LEU A 10 -5.43 2.00 -7.60
C LEU A 10 -5.59 3.26 -6.76
N THR A 11 -6.32 3.18 -5.65
CA THR A 11 -6.44 4.31 -4.72
C THR A 11 -5.56 4.08 -3.51
N VAL A 12 -4.73 5.07 -3.17
CA VAL A 12 -3.87 5.08 -1.99
C VAL A 12 -4.32 6.18 -1.06
N SER A 13 -4.48 5.84 0.22
CA SER A 13 -4.83 6.76 1.28
C SER A 13 -3.90 6.55 2.47
N LEU A 14 -3.25 7.62 2.94
CA LEU A 14 -2.37 7.63 4.10
C LEU A 14 -2.93 8.62 5.14
N ALA A 15 -2.96 8.21 6.40
CA ALA A 15 -3.51 8.97 7.51
C ALA A 15 -2.74 8.64 8.80
N ALA A 16 -2.66 9.59 9.72
CA ALA A 16 -2.34 9.29 11.10
C ALA A 16 -3.57 8.67 11.80
N PRO A 17 -3.40 7.97 12.94
CA PRO A 17 -4.52 7.42 13.71
C PRO A 17 -5.54 8.51 14.06
N ASP A 18 -6.82 8.21 13.85
CA ASP A 18 -7.96 9.10 14.14
C ASP A 18 -7.96 10.46 13.41
N GLU A 19 -7.11 10.63 12.39
CA GLU A 19 -7.04 11.84 11.58
C GLU A 19 -7.59 11.66 10.16
N SER A 20 -7.89 12.79 9.51
CA SER A 20 -8.20 12.78 8.07
C SER A 20 -6.95 12.43 7.25
N PRO A 21 -7.11 11.75 6.09
CA PRO A 21 -5.96 11.41 5.25
C PRO A 21 -5.18 12.65 4.81
N TYR A 22 -3.88 12.67 5.09
CA TYR A 22 -2.96 13.70 4.60
C TYR A 22 -2.55 13.45 3.14
N PHE A 23 -2.72 12.22 2.65
CA PHE A 23 -2.53 11.86 1.25
C PHE A 23 -3.68 10.98 0.78
N HIS A 24 -4.31 11.36 -0.32
CA HIS A 24 -5.34 10.56 -0.98
C HIS A 24 -5.24 10.74 -2.49
N ARG A 25 -4.96 9.66 -3.22
CA ARG A 25 -4.82 9.71 -4.68
C ARG A 25 -5.24 8.41 -5.34
N THR A 26 -5.90 8.54 -6.48
CA THR A 26 -6.13 7.45 -7.42
C THR A 26 -5.11 7.51 -8.57
N PHE A 27 -4.43 6.41 -8.81
CA PHE A 27 -3.52 6.19 -9.94
C PHE A 27 -4.22 5.39 -11.03
N ARG A 28 -3.87 5.64 -12.29
CA ARG A 28 -4.38 4.89 -13.45
C ARG A 28 -3.26 4.11 -14.13
N ALA A 29 -3.56 2.87 -14.52
CA ALA A 29 -2.59 1.98 -15.19
C ALA A 29 -2.05 2.52 -16.51
N ARG A 30 -2.81 3.41 -17.17
CA ARG A 30 -2.42 4.05 -18.43
C ARG A 30 -1.26 5.03 -18.29
N GLU A 31 -1.07 5.58 -17.09
CA GLU A 31 -0.05 6.60 -16.80
C GLU A 31 0.96 6.13 -15.75
N THR A 32 0.58 5.17 -14.90
CA THR A 32 1.38 4.69 -13.78
C THR A 32 1.57 3.19 -13.93
N ARG A 33 2.83 2.73 -13.88
CA ARG A 33 3.16 1.29 -13.90
C ARG A 33 3.46 0.73 -12.51
N GLU A 34 3.95 1.59 -11.61
CA GLU A 34 4.37 1.19 -10.28
C GLU A 34 4.09 2.30 -9.27
N VAL A 35 3.66 1.91 -8.06
CA VAL A 35 3.53 2.78 -6.89
C VAL A 35 4.39 2.22 -5.77
N ARG A 36 5.27 3.05 -5.21
CA ARG A 36 6.08 2.72 -4.03
C ARG A 36 5.60 3.52 -2.84
N ILE A 37 5.33 2.83 -1.73
CA ILE A 37 4.91 3.41 -0.47
C ILE A 37 6.01 3.11 0.53
N TYR A 38 6.58 4.17 1.10
CA TYR A 38 7.63 4.11 2.12
C TYR A 38 7.02 4.50 3.46
N LEU A 39 6.96 3.55 4.40
CA LEU A 39 6.42 3.72 5.75
C LEU A 39 7.41 4.51 6.63
N ARG A 40 8.71 4.27 6.39
CA ARG A 40 9.86 4.93 7.01
C ARG A 40 10.07 4.56 8.47
N GLY A 41 9.20 4.95 9.38
CA GLY A 41 9.37 4.62 10.79
C GLY A 41 8.15 4.93 11.65
N GLY A 42 8.13 4.30 12.83
CA GLY A 42 6.93 4.05 13.61
C GLY A 42 6.24 2.74 13.21
N ASP A 43 5.42 2.19 14.10
CA ASP A 43 4.66 0.96 13.84
C ASP A 43 3.46 1.26 12.91
N ASP A 44 3.61 1.04 11.60
CA ASP A 44 2.57 1.36 10.63
C ASP A 44 1.64 0.16 10.31
N GLU A 45 0.39 0.45 9.95
CA GLU A 45 -0.57 -0.55 9.49
C GLU A 45 -0.99 -0.33 8.03
N VAL A 46 -0.75 -1.32 7.18
CA VAL A 46 -1.12 -1.31 5.77
C VAL A 46 -2.21 -2.32 5.47
N LEU A 47 -3.42 -1.82 5.24
CA LEU A 47 -4.50 -2.60 4.63
C LEU A 47 -4.47 -2.48 3.10
N VAL A 48 -4.33 -3.60 2.41
CA VAL A 48 -4.59 -3.73 0.96
C VAL A 48 -5.92 -4.47 0.77
N ARG A 49 -6.81 -3.95 -0.05
CA ARG A 49 -8.11 -4.59 -0.32
C ARG A 49 -8.55 -4.56 -1.78
N GLY A 50 -9.42 -5.49 -2.14
CA GLY A 50 -10.08 -5.56 -3.45
C GLY A 50 -9.45 -6.59 -4.39
N ASP A 51 -10.26 -7.15 -5.27
CA ASP A 51 -9.87 -8.27 -6.13
C ASP A 51 -9.62 -7.90 -7.60
N ALA A 52 -9.81 -6.64 -7.98
CA ALA A 52 -9.58 -6.23 -9.36
C ALA A 52 -8.09 -6.23 -9.69
N ASP A 53 -7.79 -6.41 -10.99
CA ASP A 53 -6.45 -6.21 -11.51
C ASP A 53 -6.22 -4.72 -11.84
N PRO A 54 -5.39 -4.00 -11.08
CA PRO A 54 -5.08 -2.61 -11.34
C PRO A 54 -4.05 -2.45 -12.47
N GLY A 55 -3.40 -3.53 -12.95
CA GLY A 55 -2.32 -3.46 -13.94
C GLY A 55 -1.10 -2.66 -13.46
N MET A 56 -0.92 -2.54 -12.14
CA MET A 56 0.12 -1.77 -11.48
C MET A 56 0.82 -2.62 -10.42
N ILE A 57 2.14 -2.47 -10.31
CA ILE A 57 2.92 -3.04 -9.21
C ILE A 57 2.85 -2.09 -8.01
N VAL A 58 2.62 -2.64 -6.81
CA VAL A 58 2.70 -1.91 -5.55
C VAL A 58 3.85 -2.46 -4.73
N ARG A 59 4.75 -1.58 -4.28
CA ARG A 59 5.79 -1.92 -3.33
C ARG A 59 5.52 -1.22 -2.01
N LEU A 60 5.32 -2.00 -0.97
CA LEU A 60 5.24 -1.54 0.41
C LEU A 60 6.63 -1.72 1.00
N VAL A 61 7.26 -0.63 1.41
CA VAL A 61 8.63 -0.61 1.93
C VAL A 61 8.56 -0.11 3.36
N GLY A 62 8.81 -1.04 4.28
CA GLY A 62 8.78 -0.81 5.71
C GLY A 62 9.94 0.04 6.23
N GLY A 63 9.83 0.37 7.50
CA GLY A 63 10.88 0.96 8.31
C GLY A 63 11.74 -0.07 9.04
N PRO A 64 12.53 0.35 10.04
CA PRO A 64 13.17 -0.54 11.01
C PRO A 64 12.24 -0.96 12.16
N ASP A 65 11.02 -0.41 12.19
CA ASP A 65 10.02 -0.60 13.25
C ASP A 65 9.00 -1.70 12.86
N ASP A 66 8.06 -2.02 13.76
CA ASP A 66 7.20 -3.20 13.63
C ASP A 66 5.94 -2.92 12.78
N ASP A 67 6.08 -3.01 11.46
CA ASP A 67 5.00 -2.78 10.50
C ASP A 67 4.06 -3.99 10.34
N ARG A 68 2.75 -3.74 10.16
CA ARG A 68 1.75 -4.78 9.86
C ARG A 68 1.16 -4.63 8.46
N TYR A 69 1.15 -5.74 7.72
CA TYR A 69 0.64 -5.80 6.35
C TYR A 69 -0.55 -6.76 6.26
N ASP A 70 -1.75 -6.24 6.04
CA ASP A 70 -2.98 -7.01 5.85
C ASP A 70 -3.43 -6.94 4.40
N VAL A 71 -3.19 -8.01 3.64
CA VAL A 71 -3.59 -8.13 2.23
C VAL A 71 -4.87 -8.95 2.11
N ARG A 72 -5.99 -8.29 1.83
CA ARG A 72 -7.31 -8.89 1.67
C ARG A 72 -7.76 -8.89 0.21
N GLY A 73 -7.78 -10.07 -0.41
CA GLY A 73 -8.16 -10.24 -1.81
C GLY A 73 -6.95 -10.58 -2.69
N ARG A 74 -6.99 -10.19 -3.97
CA ARG A 74 -5.92 -10.51 -4.93
C ARG A 74 -4.59 -9.84 -4.56
N GLY A 75 -3.62 -10.64 -4.14
CA GLY A 75 -2.26 -10.22 -3.78
C GLY A 75 -1.30 -10.01 -4.96
N ASP A 76 -1.63 -10.46 -6.17
CA ASP A 76 -0.74 -10.36 -7.34
C ASP A 76 -0.27 -8.92 -7.58
N GLY A 77 1.04 -8.71 -7.69
CA GLY A 77 1.65 -7.40 -7.90
C GLY A 77 1.82 -6.56 -6.63
N ILE A 78 1.49 -7.09 -5.44
CA ILE A 78 1.89 -6.51 -4.16
C ILE A 78 3.22 -7.14 -3.72
N HIS A 79 4.20 -6.30 -3.43
CA HIS A 79 5.47 -6.73 -2.84
C HIS A 79 5.69 -5.98 -1.53
N VAL A 80 5.95 -6.74 -0.46
CA VAL A 80 6.33 -6.20 0.85
C VAL A 80 7.83 -6.36 1.02
N TYR A 81 8.48 -5.27 1.41
CA TYR A 81 9.88 -5.21 1.80
C TYR A 81 9.92 -4.73 3.23
N ASP A 82 9.99 -5.67 4.16
CA ASP A 82 10.13 -5.39 5.57
C ASP A 82 11.58 -5.61 5.97
N HIS A 83 12.18 -4.64 6.66
CA HIS A 83 13.56 -4.73 7.11
C HIS A 83 13.48 -5.29 8.53
N GLU A 84 13.48 -6.62 8.69
CA GLU A 84 13.37 -7.27 10.01
C GLU A 84 14.20 -6.50 11.04
N GLY A 85 13.49 -5.83 11.96
CA GLY A 85 14.09 -5.25 13.16
C GLY A 85 14.84 -6.38 13.85
N THR A 86 16.15 -6.21 14.01
CA THR A 86 16.93 -7.20 14.75
C THR A 86 16.56 -7.06 16.22
N ASP A 87 15.89 -8.08 16.76
CA ASP A 87 15.59 -8.29 18.19
C ASP A 87 16.84 -8.06 19.08
#